data_AF-A0AAV3NRM8-F1
#
_entry.id   AF-A0AAV3NRM8-F1
#
_cell.length_a   1.000
_cell.length_b   1.000
_cell.length_c   1.000
_cell.angle_alpha   90.00
_cell.angle_beta   90.00
_cell.angle_gamma   90.00
#
_symmetry.space_group_name_H-M   'P 1'
#
loop_
_entity.id
_entity.type
_entity.pdbx_description
1 polymer ?
#
loop_
_entity_poly.entity_id
_entity_poly.type
_entity_poly.pdbx_seq_one_letter_code
_entity_poly.pdbx_strand_id
1 'polypeptide(L)'
;MYKGINWQIGDGRSINIWQHRWLKHTWSKTPITPCTEFNSYLTVADLIDSEVGIWNISKISNNFYEVDQIEILQLPLNHLHISDKEIWCNHPEDKFTIKHAYKLYISMKDEGATTSDMQDITSSFFNRMWDIKIPSKVKHFLWRAVHNMLPTVDNLVKRKVNLEQGYKFCNNQREDIMHVFNDCAFSQEICRILTTGWVVAELDGFVGPFGDWALS
;
A
#
# COMPACT_ATOMS: atom_id res chain seq x y z
N MET A 1 -7.87 -9.55 18.32
CA MET A 1 -6.41 -9.55 18.05
C MET A 1 -6.11 -8.56 16.94
N TYR A 2 -5.12 -7.68 17.10
CA TYR A 2 -4.80 -6.66 16.09
C TYR A 2 -4.10 -7.31 14.88
N LYS A 3 -4.73 -7.27 13.70
CA LYS A 3 -4.14 -7.74 12.44
C LYS A 3 -2.91 -6.86 12.12
N GLY A 4 -1.70 -7.35 12.40
CA GLY A 4 -0.44 -6.60 12.20
C GLY A 4 0.63 -6.83 13.27
N ILE A 5 0.27 -7.48 14.37
CA ILE A 5 1.20 -7.88 15.43
C ILE A 5 1.55 -9.37 15.28
N ASN A 6 2.84 -9.67 15.41
CA ASN A 6 3.39 -11.01 15.57
C ASN A 6 4.10 -11.11 16.92
N TRP A 7 4.23 -12.32 17.43
CA TRP A 7 4.97 -12.61 18.65
C TRP A 7 6.38 -13.07 18.30
N GLN A 8 7.37 -12.42 18.91
CA GLN A 8 8.75 -12.86 18.93
C GLN A 8 8.96 -13.77 20.15
N ILE A 9 9.49 -14.95 19.90
CA ILE A 9 9.78 -15.95 20.94
C ILE A 9 10.93 -15.47 21.80
N GLY A 10 10.65 -15.29 23.09
CA GLY A 10 11.63 -15.14 24.17
C GLY A 10 11.67 -16.45 24.97
N ASP A 11 11.04 -16.46 26.14
CA ASP A 11 10.87 -17.61 27.03
C ASP A 11 9.69 -18.51 26.65
N GLY A 12 8.84 -18.08 25.72
CA GLY A 12 7.73 -18.84 25.14
C GLY A 12 6.50 -19.00 26.04
N ARG A 13 6.53 -18.44 27.26
CA ARG A 13 5.48 -18.65 28.29
C ARG A 13 4.23 -17.81 28.06
N SER A 14 4.35 -16.71 27.33
CA SER A 14 3.25 -15.79 27.04
C SER A 14 2.62 -16.04 25.66
N ILE A 15 3.22 -16.93 24.86
CA ILE A 15 2.77 -17.23 23.50
C ILE A 15 1.95 -18.52 23.52
N ASN A 16 0.62 -18.39 23.40
CA ASN A 16 -0.25 -19.52 23.12
C ASN A 16 -0.04 -19.99 21.67
N ILE A 17 0.14 -21.29 21.48
CA ILE A 17 0.53 -21.88 20.20
C ILE A 17 -0.48 -21.57 19.07
N TRP A 18 -1.78 -21.62 19.35
CA TRP A 18 -2.84 -21.50 18.34
C TRP A 18 -3.53 -20.14 18.33
N GLN A 19 -3.50 -19.40 19.44
CA GLN A 19 -4.13 -18.09 19.53
C GLN A 19 -3.21 -16.96 19.08
N HIS A 20 -1.89 -17.13 19.20
CA HIS A 20 -0.92 -16.08 18.91
C HIS A 20 -0.17 -16.31 17.60
N ARG A 21 0.17 -15.21 16.90
CA ARG A 21 0.85 -15.24 15.60
C ARG A 21 2.36 -15.23 15.76
N TRP A 22 3.00 -16.39 15.90
CA TRP A 22 4.45 -16.50 16.20
C TRP A 22 5.25 -17.21 15.10
N LEU A 23 4.58 -17.81 14.11
CA LEU A 23 5.21 -18.44 12.95
C LEU A 23 5.53 -17.42 11.84
N LYS A 24 6.48 -17.73 10.96
CA LYS A 24 7.07 -16.77 10.00
C LYS A 24 6.56 -16.89 8.57
N HIS A 25 6.13 -18.05 8.14
CA HIS A 25 5.91 -18.42 6.74
C HIS A 25 4.49 -18.89 6.46
N THR A 26 3.79 -19.45 7.44
CA THR A 26 2.36 -19.73 7.33
C THR A 26 1.55 -18.44 7.11
N TRP A 27 0.55 -18.50 6.22
CA TRP A 27 -0.34 -17.37 5.91
C TRP A 27 -1.11 -16.90 7.15
N SER A 28 -1.51 -17.85 8.00
CA SER A 28 -2.13 -17.64 9.31
C SER A 28 -1.14 -17.11 10.36
N LYS A 29 0.17 -17.39 10.20
CA LYS A 29 1.23 -17.20 11.22
C LYS A 29 0.98 -17.97 12.51
N THR A 30 0.09 -18.95 12.45
CA THR A 30 -0.26 -19.92 13.49
C THR A 30 -0.21 -21.31 12.85
N PRO A 31 0.02 -22.38 13.62
CA PRO A 31 0.00 -23.73 13.08
C PRO A 31 -1.28 -24.03 12.30
N ILE A 32 -1.16 -24.73 11.17
CA ILE A 32 -2.32 -25.24 10.43
C ILE A 32 -2.92 -26.48 11.10
N THR A 33 -2.13 -27.17 11.93
CA THR A 33 -2.58 -28.30 12.72
C THR A 33 -3.73 -27.87 13.61
N PRO A 34 -4.89 -28.57 13.59
CA PRO A 34 -6.05 -28.18 14.37
C PRO A 34 -5.76 -28.13 15.87
N CYS A 35 -6.23 -27.07 16.51
CA CYS A 35 -6.31 -27.02 17.96
C CYS A 35 -7.42 -27.98 18.43
N THR A 36 -7.11 -28.80 19.43
CA THR A 36 -8.05 -29.67 20.14
C THR A 36 -8.28 -29.11 21.54
N GLU A 37 -9.38 -29.49 22.19
CA GLU A 37 -9.65 -29.04 23.57
C GLU A 37 -8.49 -29.37 24.52
N PHE A 38 -7.83 -30.52 24.29
CA PHE A 38 -6.70 -31.02 25.10
C PHE A 38 -5.39 -30.26 24.93
N ASN A 39 -5.23 -29.45 23.86
CA ASN A 39 -3.99 -28.71 23.60
C ASN A 39 -4.17 -27.19 23.54
N SER A 40 -5.41 -26.72 23.72
CA SER A 40 -5.78 -25.29 23.66
C SER A 40 -5.03 -24.39 24.64
N TYR A 41 -4.58 -24.93 25.78
CA TYR A 41 -3.84 -24.20 26.80
C TYR A 41 -2.33 -24.19 26.59
N LEU A 42 -1.80 -24.96 25.63
CA LEU A 42 -0.35 -25.09 25.45
C LEU A 42 0.28 -23.80 24.92
N THR A 43 1.46 -23.54 25.44
CA THR A 43 2.32 -22.41 25.10
C THR A 43 3.55 -22.87 24.34
N VAL A 44 4.25 -21.93 23.70
CA VAL A 44 5.51 -22.24 23.00
C VAL A 44 6.55 -22.80 23.97
N ALA A 45 6.55 -22.36 25.23
CA ALA A 45 7.42 -22.92 26.28
C ALA A 45 7.21 -24.42 26.50
N ASP A 46 5.99 -24.94 26.32
CA ASP A 46 5.70 -26.37 26.49
C ASP A 46 6.34 -27.25 25.40
N LEU A 47 6.71 -26.64 24.27
CA LEU A 47 7.44 -27.26 23.17
C LEU A 47 8.95 -27.17 23.32
N ILE A 48 9.46 -26.43 24.31
CA ILE A 48 10.89 -26.21 24.54
C ILE A 48 11.35 -27.12 25.70
N ASP A 49 12.50 -27.74 25.53
CA ASP A 49 13.19 -28.42 26.63
C ASP A 49 13.82 -27.37 27.56
N SER A 50 13.32 -27.31 28.80
CA SER A 50 13.74 -26.30 29.78
C SER A 50 15.17 -26.49 30.29
N GLU A 51 15.74 -27.68 30.18
CA GLU A 51 17.10 -27.98 30.66
C GLU A 51 18.15 -27.67 29.61
N VAL A 52 17.83 -27.97 28.34
CA VAL A 52 18.78 -27.89 27.22
C VAL A 52 18.58 -26.62 26.37
N GLY A 53 17.40 -26.01 26.42
CA GLY A 53 17.08 -24.81 25.63
C GLY A 53 16.90 -25.09 24.14
N ILE A 54 16.47 -26.30 23.79
CA ILE A 54 16.20 -26.72 22.41
C ILE A 54 14.74 -27.13 22.25
N TRP A 55 14.26 -27.20 21.02
CA TRP A 55 12.93 -27.74 20.72
C TRP A 55 12.80 -29.21 21.14
N ASN A 56 11.71 -29.55 21.81
CA ASN A 56 11.36 -30.92 22.13
C ASN A 56 10.76 -31.60 20.90
N ILE A 57 11.63 -32.25 20.13
CA ILE A 57 11.29 -32.88 18.85
C ILE A 57 10.17 -33.91 19.03
N SER A 58 10.22 -34.73 20.07
CA SER A 58 9.20 -35.76 20.32
C SER A 58 7.82 -35.16 20.56
N LYS A 59 7.72 -34.08 21.35
CA LYS A 59 6.46 -33.37 21.55
C LYS A 59 5.97 -32.74 20.25
N ILE A 60 6.86 -32.12 19.48
CA ILE A 60 6.50 -31.47 18.22
C ILE A 60 5.98 -32.51 17.21
N SER A 61 6.69 -33.63 17.04
CA SER A 61 6.29 -34.68 16.10
C SER A 61 4.97 -35.37 16.46
N ASN A 62 4.63 -35.44 17.76
CA ASN A 62 3.38 -36.04 18.21
C ASN A 62 2.17 -35.09 18.13
N ASN A 63 2.38 -33.76 18.11
CA ASN A 63 1.30 -32.78 18.22
C ASN A 63 1.04 -31.95 16.95
N PHE A 64 1.95 -31.99 15.96
CA PHE A 64 1.86 -31.16 14.76
C PHE A 64 1.98 -31.98 13.48
N TYR A 65 1.36 -31.49 12.40
CA TYR A 65 1.61 -31.98 11.04
C TYR A 65 3.02 -31.61 10.58
N GLU A 66 3.58 -32.42 9.69
CA GLU A 66 4.97 -32.27 9.19
C GLU A 66 5.29 -30.84 8.72
N VAL A 67 4.34 -30.18 8.05
CA VAL A 67 4.49 -28.79 7.57
C VAL A 67 4.75 -27.82 8.73
N ASP A 68 4.00 -27.92 9.82
CA ASP A 68 4.19 -27.07 11.01
C ASP A 68 5.46 -27.46 11.78
N GLN A 69 5.79 -28.75 11.84
CA GLN A 69 7.01 -29.22 12.50
C GLN A 69 8.26 -28.58 11.86
N ILE A 70 8.34 -28.60 10.53
CA ILE A 70 9.45 -28.01 9.77
C ILE A 70 9.55 -26.51 10.09
N GLU A 71 8.42 -25.80 10.12
CA GLU A 71 8.42 -24.37 10.41
C GLU A 71 8.87 -24.05 11.84
N ILE A 72 8.35 -24.78 12.83
CA ILE A 72 8.69 -24.60 14.25
C ILE A 72 10.19 -24.85 14.47
N LEU A 73 10.72 -25.96 13.94
CA LEU A 73 12.11 -26.35 14.12
C LEU A 73 13.12 -25.39 13.47
N GLN A 74 12.70 -24.62 12.47
CA GLN A 74 13.53 -23.58 11.83
C GLN A 74 13.62 -22.28 12.65
N LEU A 75 12.81 -22.12 13.71
CA LEU A 75 12.81 -20.91 14.52
C LEU A 75 13.97 -20.94 15.53
N PRO A 76 14.81 -19.89 15.57
CA PRO A 76 15.92 -19.83 16.50
C PRO A 76 15.45 -19.53 17.93
N LEU A 77 15.96 -20.27 18.92
CA LEU A 77 15.69 -20.10 20.35
C LEU A 77 16.78 -19.27 21.05
N ASN A 78 17.13 -18.11 20.49
CA ASN A 78 18.30 -17.34 20.95
C ASN A 78 18.03 -16.48 22.21
N HIS A 79 16.79 -16.43 22.69
CA HIS A 79 16.33 -15.44 23.68
C HIS A 79 15.56 -16.03 24.87
N LEU A 80 15.80 -17.29 25.23
CA LEU A 80 15.07 -18.00 26.30
C LEU A 80 15.14 -17.33 27.68
N HIS A 81 16.11 -16.45 27.92
CA HIS A 81 16.25 -15.68 29.17
C HIS A 81 15.48 -14.35 29.18
N ILE A 82 14.84 -13.98 28.06
CA ILE A 82 14.13 -12.72 27.89
C ILE A 82 12.65 -13.05 27.70
N SER A 83 11.76 -12.24 28.29
CA SER A 83 10.31 -12.41 28.09
C SER A 83 9.91 -12.20 26.62
N ASP A 84 8.90 -12.94 26.19
CA ASP A 84 8.26 -12.80 24.87
C ASP A 84 7.87 -11.35 24.55
N LYS A 85 7.93 -10.99 23.26
CA LYS A 85 7.62 -9.62 22.80
C LYS A 85 6.63 -9.61 21.65
N GLU A 86 5.73 -8.63 21.67
CA GLU A 86 4.91 -8.28 20.51
C GLU A 86 5.70 -7.38 19.55
N ILE A 87 5.87 -7.84 18.31
CA ILE A 87 6.58 -7.14 17.23
C ILE A 87 5.65 -6.85 16.06
N TRP A 88 5.96 -5.81 15.28
CA TRP A 88 5.16 -5.44 14.13
C TRP A 88 5.53 -6.28 12.89
N CYS A 89 4.53 -6.77 12.14
CA CYS A 89 4.78 -7.55 10.93
C CYS A 89 5.55 -6.74 9.86
N ASN A 90 6.48 -7.41 9.17
CA ASN A 90 7.04 -7.04 7.86
C ASN A 90 8.17 -5.98 7.81
N HIS A 91 9.04 -5.89 8.81
CA HIS A 91 10.31 -5.18 8.60
C HIS A 91 11.52 -5.99 9.12
N PRO A 92 12.59 -6.18 8.33
CA PRO A 92 13.80 -6.85 8.78
C PRO A 92 14.53 -6.11 9.92
N GLU A 93 14.23 -4.83 10.13
CA GLU A 93 14.83 -4.00 11.21
C GLU A 93 13.86 -3.59 12.34
N ASP A 94 12.71 -4.25 12.51
CA ASP A 94 11.85 -4.07 13.70
C ASP A 94 11.31 -2.64 13.96
N LYS A 95 11.43 -1.72 13.00
CA LYS A 95 11.01 -0.31 13.13
C LYS A 95 9.60 -0.10 12.58
N PHE A 96 8.67 0.20 13.48
CA PHE A 96 7.33 0.65 13.11
C PHE A 96 7.38 1.97 12.32
N THR A 97 6.65 2.06 11.20
CA THR A 97 6.46 3.30 10.44
C THR A 97 5.02 3.47 10.00
N ILE A 98 4.51 4.71 10.06
CA ILE A 98 3.13 5.06 9.65
C ILE A 98 2.84 4.63 8.20
N LYS A 99 3.85 4.71 7.32
CA LYS A 99 3.77 4.28 5.93
C LYS A 99 3.37 2.80 5.80
N HIS A 100 3.95 1.92 6.62
CA HIS A 100 3.63 0.49 6.59
C HIS A 100 2.27 0.19 7.22
N ALA A 101 1.94 0.85 8.33
CA ALA A 101 0.62 0.73 8.94
C ALA A 101 -0.50 1.13 7.96
N TYR A 102 -0.30 2.23 7.22
CA TYR A 102 -1.24 2.67 6.20
C TYR A 102 -1.34 1.69 5.02
N LYS A 103 -0.21 1.15 4.53
CA LYS A 103 -0.23 0.11 3.47
C LYS A 103 -1.00 -1.14 3.91
N LEU A 104 -0.75 -1.63 5.13
CA LEU A 104 -1.49 -2.76 5.71
C LEU A 104 -2.98 -2.45 5.80
N TYR A 105 -3.34 -1.28 6.31
CA TYR A 105 -4.73 -0.83 6.39
C TYR A 105 -5.44 -0.83 5.01
N ILE A 106 -4.78 -0.30 3.98
CA ILE A 106 -5.33 -0.30 2.62
C ILE A 106 -5.47 -1.72 2.07
N SER A 107 -4.46 -2.59 2.24
CA SER A 107 -4.55 -4.00 1.80
C SER A 107 -5.65 -4.80 2.50
N MET A 108 -5.99 -4.44 3.74
CA MET A 108 -7.10 -5.08 4.48
C MET A 108 -8.47 -4.57 4.04
N LYS A 109 -8.53 -3.41 3.39
CA LYS A 109 -9.78 -2.82 2.90
C LYS A 109 -10.13 -3.35 1.50
N ASP A 110 -9.12 -3.72 0.71
CA ASP A 110 -9.25 -4.34 -0.62
C ASP A 110 -8.91 -5.85 -0.55
N GLU A 111 -9.83 -6.69 -0.08
CA GLU A 111 -9.65 -8.15 -0.04
C GLU A 111 -9.62 -8.83 -1.44
N GLY A 112 -9.47 -8.08 -2.53
CA GLY A 112 -9.55 -8.61 -3.91
C GLY A 112 -8.55 -8.07 -4.92
N ALA A 113 -7.66 -7.15 -4.56
CA ALA A 113 -6.67 -6.61 -5.50
C ALA A 113 -5.28 -7.19 -5.20
N THR A 114 -4.75 -7.99 -6.12
CA THR A 114 -3.32 -8.29 -6.23
C THR A 114 -2.57 -6.96 -6.46
N THR A 115 -2.18 -6.31 -5.37
CA THR A 115 -1.63 -4.94 -5.37
C THR A 115 -0.16 -4.83 -5.79
N SER A 116 0.54 -5.94 -5.97
CA SER A 116 1.98 -5.94 -6.24
C SER A 116 2.30 -5.27 -7.60
N ASP A 117 1.64 -5.70 -8.66
CA ASP A 117 1.96 -5.26 -10.02
C ASP A 117 1.43 -3.85 -10.33
N MET A 118 0.27 -3.48 -9.76
CA MET A 118 -0.32 -2.15 -9.97
C MET A 118 0.41 -1.05 -9.17
N GLN A 119 0.98 -1.37 -7.99
CA GLN A 119 1.82 -0.41 -7.25
C GLN A 119 3.13 -0.12 -7.98
N ASP A 120 3.74 -1.12 -8.61
CA ASP A 120 4.98 -0.92 -9.37
C ASP A 120 4.76 -0.10 -10.64
N ILE A 121 3.64 -0.33 -11.35
CA ILE A 121 3.27 0.46 -12.54
C ILE A 121 2.99 1.92 -12.16
N THR A 122 2.21 2.17 -11.10
CA THR A 122 1.88 3.54 -10.66
C THR A 122 3.11 4.27 -10.13
N SER A 123 3.97 3.60 -9.35
CA SER A 123 5.26 4.15 -8.88
C SER A 123 6.18 4.52 -10.05
N SER A 124 6.33 3.61 -11.02
CA SER A 124 7.15 3.83 -12.22
C SER A 124 6.63 4.99 -13.09
N PHE A 125 5.31 5.08 -13.28
CA PHE A 125 4.68 6.18 -14.00
C PHE A 125 4.97 7.54 -13.35
N PHE A 126 4.77 7.66 -12.03
CA PHE A 126 5.02 8.92 -11.34
C PHE A 126 6.50 9.30 -11.33
N ASN A 127 7.42 8.34 -11.15
CA ASN A 127 8.85 8.61 -11.26
C ASN A 127 9.21 9.22 -12.62
N ARG A 128 8.75 8.59 -13.71
CA ARG A 128 8.95 9.12 -15.08
C ARG A 128 8.34 10.50 -15.25
N MET A 129 7.13 10.73 -14.75
CA MET A 129 6.45 12.03 -14.82
C MET A 129 7.25 13.13 -14.10
N TRP A 130 7.80 12.82 -12.92
CA TRP A 130 8.61 13.78 -12.16
C TRP A 130 9.98 14.03 -12.79
N ASP A 131 10.51 13.12 -13.60
CA ASP A 131 11.79 13.30 -14.31
C ASP A 131 11.70 14.19 -15.56
N ILE A 132 10.50 14.43 -16.11
CA ILE A 132 10.30 15.29 -17.29
C ILE A 132 10.87 16.69 -17.06
N LYS A 133 11.60 17.26 -18.03
CA LYS A 133 12.19 18.61 -17.93
C LYS A 133 11.17 19.70 -18.29
N ILE A 134 10.18 19.88 -17.43
CA ILE A 134 9.15 20.93 -17.53
C ILE A 134 9.05 21.71 -16.21
N PRO A 135 8.47 22.93 -16.22
CA PRO A 135 8.26 23.71 -15.00
C PRO A 135 7.49 22.93 -13.94
N SER A 136 7.89 23.08 -12.67
CA SER A 136 7.31 22.34 -11.54
C SER A 136 5.80 22.58 -11.39
N LYS A 137 5.29 23.76 -11.73
CA LYS A 137 3.86 24.07 -11.74
C LYS A 137 3.07 23.16 -12.69
N VAL A 138 3.63 22.85 -13.86
CA VAL A 138 3.02 21.94 -14.85
C VAL A 138 3.01 20.50 -14.33
N LYS A 139 4.09 20.04 -13.67
CA LYS A 139 4.13 18.71 -13.05
C LYS A 139 3.05 18.55 -11.96
N HIS A 140 2.90 19.56 -11.10
CA HIS A 140 1.86 19.55 -10.07
C HIS A 140 0.46 19.56 -10.68
N PHE A 141 0.26 20.31 -11.76
CA PHE A 141 -0.99 20.30 -12.51
C PHE A 141 -1.32 18.91 -13.09
N LEU A 142 -0.35 18.26 -13.73
CA LEU A 142 -0.49 16.89 -14.26
C LEU A 142 -0.80 15.88 -13.14
N TRP A 143 -0.08 15.96 -12.02
CA TRP A 143 -0.34 15.11 -10.86
C TRP A 143 -1.78 15.28 -10.34
N ARG A 144 -2.27 16.53 -10.24
CA ARG A 144 -3.67 16.80 -9.89
C ARG A 144 -4.66 16.28 -10.93
N ALA A 145 -4.31 16.31 -12.22
CA ALA A 145 -5.13 15.78 -13.30
C ALA A 145 -5.29 14.26 -13.17
N VAL A 146 -4.18 13.53 -13.02
CA VAL A 146 -4.15 12.06 -12.88
C VAL A 146 -4.97 11.59 -11.68
N HIS A 147 -4.96 12.34 -10.59
CA HIS A 147 -5.71 12.00 -9.38
C HIS A 147 -7.16 12.49 -9.36
N ASN A 148 -7.69 13.00 -10.48
CA ASN A 148 -9.02 13.56 -10.56
C ASN A 148 -9.29 14.70 -9.55
N MET A 149 -8.31 15.60 -9.38
CA MET A 149 -8.34 16.70 -8.39
C MET A 149 -8.38 18.09 -9.00
N LEU A 150 -8.57 18.18 -10.32
CA LEU A 150 -8.81 19.45 -11.00
C LEU A 150 -10.24 19.94 -10.71
N PRO A 151 -10.46 21.26 -10.68
CA PRO A 151 -11.76 21.87 -10.40
C PRO A 151 -12.70 21.78 -11.62
N THR A 152 -12.87 20.58 -12.17
CA THR A 152 -13.88 20.30 -13.20
C THR A 152 -15.28 20.37 -12.60
N VAL A 153 -16.29 20.66 -13.43
CA VAL A 153 -17.69 20.77 -12.98
C VAL A 153 -18.12 19.50 -12.24
N ASP A 154 -17.73 18.32 -12.74
CA ASP A 154 -18.07 17.05 -12.09
C ASP A 154 -17.48 16.93 -10.67
N ASN A 155 -16.23 17.38 -10.46
CA ASN A 155 -15.56 17.35 -9.17
C ASN A 155 -16.09 18.42 -8.21
N LEU A 156 -16.47 19.58 -8.73
CA LEU A 156 -17.10 20.65 -7.95
C LEU A 156 -18.50 20.22 -7.48
N VAL A 157 -19.30 19.58 -8.34
CA VAL A 157 -20.61 19.01 -7.98
C VAL A 157 -20.46 17.90 -6.93
N LYS A 158 -19.48 16.98 -7.09
CA LYS A 158 -19.18 15.96 -6.06
C LYS A 158 -18.84 16.59 -4.70
N ARG A 159 -18.20 17.76 -4.71
CA ARG A 159 -17.85 18.54 -3.51
C ARG A 159 -18.98 19.47 -3.04
N LYS A 160 -20.20 19.34 -3.59
CA LYS A 160 -21.40 20.10 -3.23
C LYS A 160 -21.26 21.61 -3.44
N VAL A 161 -20.44 22.03 -4.41
CA VAL A 161 -20.38 23.43 -4.83
C VAL A 161 -21.59 23.73 -5.71
N ASN A 162 -22.38 24.74 -5.34
CA ASN A 162 -23.51 25.19 -6.15
C ASN A 162 -22.98 25.90 -7.40
N LEU A 163 -23.20 25.29 -8.55
CA LEU A 163 -22.90 25.87 -9.85
C LEU A 163 -24.21 26.31 -10.50
N GLU A 164 -24.33 27.59 -10.82
CA GLU A 164 -25.46 28.08 -11.61
C GLU A 164 -25.42 27.44 -13.01
N GLN A 165 -26.59 26.99 -13.47
CA GLN A 165 -26.81 26.00 -14.53
C GLN A 165 -25.94 26.16 -15.79
N GLY A 166 -25.34 25.06 -16.22
CA GLY A 166 -24.82 24.84 -17.58
C GLY A 166 -23.30 24.67 -17.65
N TYR A 167 -22.86 23.75 -18.52
CA TYR A 167 -21.45 23.59 -18.86
C TYR A 167 -21.07 24.70 -19.85
N LYS A 168 -20.41 25.73 -19.34
CA LYS A 168 -20.25 27.02 -20.03
C LYS A 168 -19.25 26.96 -21.18
N PHE A 169 -18.30 26.03 -21.14
CA PHE A 169 -17.26 25.94 -22.15
C PHE A 169 -17.56 24.93 -23.26
N CYS A 170 -18.31 23.87 -22.95
CA CYS A 170 -18.40 22.70 -23.82
C CYS A 170 -19.81 22.39 -24.33
N ASN A 171 -20.56 23.39 -24.79
CA ASN A 171 -21.92 23.21 -25.35
C ASN A 171 -22.83 22.32 -24.49
N ASN A 172 -22.83 22.54 -23.16
CA ASN A 172 -23.61 21.75 -22.23
C ASN A 172 -23.24 20.24 -22.10
N GLN A 173 -22.05 19.83 -22.53
CA GLN A 173 -21.52 18.49 -22.26
C GLN A 173 -20.84 18.40 -20.90
N ARG A 174 -20.89 17.22 -20.29
CA ARG A 174 -20.27 16.95 -18.98
C ARG A 174 -18.77 17.26 -18.99
N GLU A 175 -18.37 18.29 -18.25
CA GLU A 175 -16.97 18.63 -18.05
C GLU A 175 -16.36 17.75 -16.93
N ASP A 176 -15.77 16.62 -17.34
CA ASP A 176 -14.83 15.84 -16.55
C ASP A 176 -13.40 15.95 -17.11
N ILE A 177 -12.42 15.31 -16.46
CA ILE A 177 -11.03 15.42 -16.89
C ILE A 177 -10.79 14.82 -18.28
N MET A 178 -11.42 13.70 -18.62
CA MET A 178 -11.24 13.11 -19.95
C MET A 178 -11.78 14.05 -21.02
N HIS A 179 -12.95 14.65 -20.76
CA HIS A 179 -13.50 15.65 -21.64
C HIS A 179 -12.57 16.87 -21.77
N VAL A 180 -12.12 17.46 -20.67
CA VAL A 180 -11.28 18.68 -20.70
C VAL A 180 -9.94 18.46 -21.39
N PHE A 181 -9.33 17.27 -21.32
CA PHE A 181 -8.00 17.04 -21.92
C PHE A 181 -8.03 16.35 -23.29
N ASN A 182 -9.06 15.58 -23.60
CA ASN A 182 -9.08 14.71 -24.77
C ASN A 182 -10.30 14.94 -25.68
N ASP A 183 -11.51 14.96 -25.12
CA ASP A 183 -12.73 14.91 -25.94
C ASP A 183 -13.27 16.29 -26.31
N CYS A 184 -12.86 17.34 -25.59
CA CYS A 184 -13.30 18.70 -25.82
C CYS A 184 -12.74 19.22 -27.15
N ALA A 185 -13.63 19.67 -28.04
CA ALA A 185 -13.25 20.25 -29.33
C ALA A 185 -12.29 21.44 -29.19
N PHE A 186 -12.46 22.27 -28.14
CA PHE A 186 -11.54 23.36 -27.84
C PHE A 186 -10.14 22.83 -27.51
N SER A 187 -10.04 21.84 -26.63
CA SER A 187 -8.76 21.24 -26.24
C SER A 187 -8.08 20.51 -27.38
N GLN A 188 -8.84 19.81 -28.23
CA GLN A 188 -8.31 19.18 -29.44
C GLN A 188 -7.72 20.22 -30.40
N GLU A 189 -8.37 21.37 -30.56
CA GLU A 189 -7.86 22.43 -31.42
C GLU A 189 -6.58 23.07 -30.85
N ILE A 190 -6.53 23.31 -29.53
CA ILE A 190 -5.31 23.78 -28.86
C ILE A 190 -4.17 22.75 -29.03
N CYS A 191 -4.45 21.46 -28.81
CA CYS A 191 -3.47 20.40 -29.01
C CYS A 191 -2.98 20.32 -30.46
N ARG A 192 -3.87 20.52 -31.45
CA ARG A 192 -3.52 20.57 -32.87
C ARG A 192 -2.59 21.74 -33.19
N ILE A 193 -2.85 22.92 -32.62
CA ILE A 193 -1.99 24.10 -32.77
C ILE A 193 -0.61 23.84 -32.14
N LEU A 194 -0.57 23.24 -30.95
CA LEU A 194 0.69 22.96 -30.24
C LEU A 194 1.53 21.84 -30.91
N THR A 195 0.89 20.87 -31.56
CA THR A 195 1.57 19.74 -32.24
C THR A 195 2.02 20.04 -33.66
N THR A 196 1.45 21.05 -34.33
CA THR A 196 1.81 21.46 -35.71
C THR A 196 3.05 22.37 -35.79
N GLY A 197 3.78 22.54 -34.69
CA GLY A 197 5.14 23.12 -34.70
C GLY A 197 5.23 24.65 -34.72
N TRP A 198 4.10 25.38 -34.67
CA TRP A 198 4.12 26.86 -34.63
C TRP A 198 4.49 27.47 -33.28
N VAL A 199 4.64 26.67 -32.21
CA VAL A 199 4.97 27.17 -30.85
C VAL A 199 5.98 26.27 -30.13
N VAL A 200 7.00 25.75 -30.83
CA VAL A 200 8.18 25.17 -30.15
C VAL A 200 9.44 26.01 -30.37
N ALA A 201 9.36 27.07 -31.20
CA ALA A 201 10.47 27.98 -31.42
C ALA A 201 10.59 29.07 -30.34
N GLU A 202 9.50 29.54 -29.73
CA GLU A 202 9.56 30.55 -28.66
C GLU A 202 8.42 30.32 -27.65
N LEU A 203 8.73 29.68 -26.52
CA LEU A 203 7.92 29.83 -25.30
C LEU A 203 8.05 31.25 -24.71
N ASP A 204 8.81 32.14 -25.34
CA ASP A 204 8.90 33.56 -24.98
C ASP A 204 7.77 34.42 -25.57
N GLY A 205 6.95 33.87 -26.48
CA GLY A 205 5.93 34.61 -27.23
C GLY A 205 4.47 34.29 -26.93
N PHE A 206 4.16 33.40 -25.99
CA PHE A 206 2.77 33.05 -25.66
C PHE A 206 2.13 34.15 -24.80
N VAL A 207 1.75 35.27 -25.42
CA VAL A 207 0.97 36.33 -24.74
C VAL A 207 -0.46 35.84 -24.60
N GLY A 208 -0.76 35.31 -23.42
CA GLY A 208 -2.08 34.86 -23.03
C GLY A 208 -2.07 34.27 -21.62
N PRO A 209 -3.25 34.09 -20.98
CA PRO A 209 -3.36 33.71 -19.57
C PRO A 209 -2.60 32.42 -19.21
N PHE A 210 -2.45 31.51 -20.17
CA PHE A 210 -1.71 30.26 -20.00
C PHE A 210 -0.19 30.44 -20.04
N GLY A 211 0.33 31.32 -20.91
CA GLY A 211 1.76 31.62 -20.99
C GLY A 211 2.24 32.36 -19.75
N ASP A 212 1.48 33.38 -19.31
CA ASP A 212 1.73 34.10 -18.06
C ASP A 212 1.69 33.15 -16.85
N TRP A 213 0.74 32.21 -16.83
CA TRP A 213 0.65 31.19 -15.78
C TRP A 213 1.83 30.19 -15.80
N ALA A 214 2.25 29.74 -16.99
CA ALA A 214 3.30 28.74 -17.14
C ALA A 214 4.71 29.30 -16.89
N LEU A 215 4.93 30.60 -17.15
CA LEU A 215 6.23 31.28 -17.02
C LEU A 215 6.41 32.06 -15.70
N SER A 216 5.33 32.36 -14.96
CA SER A 216 5.41 32.85 -13.57
C SER A 216 6.00 31.82 -12.62
#